data_AF-A0A7Z6RD26-F1
#
_entry.id   AF-A0A7Z6RD26-F1
#
_cell.length_a   1.000
_cell.length_b   1.000
_cell.length_c   1.000
_cell.angle_alpha   90.00
_cell.angle_beta   90.00
_cell.angle_gamma   90.00
#
_symmetry.space_group_name_H-M   'P 1'
#
loop_
_entity.id
_entity.type
_entity.pdbx_description
1 polymer ?
#
loop_
_entity_poly.entity_id
_entity_poly.type
_entity_poly.pdbx_seq_one_letter_code
_entity_poly.pdbx_strand_id
1 'polypeptide(L)'
;MNKKKRLNLTFVYILLIVLSIMWLFPIVWVVLTSFRGEGSAFVNYFIPKTWTLDNYAKLFTQNTFPFGQWFLNTLFVATCTCILSTLITVAMAYSLSRIKFKHRNGFLKLALVLNMFPGFMSMIAVYYILKALNLDQTLTALIFVYSAGAALTFYIAKGFFDTIPYSLDESAMIDGATRLDIFLKITLPLSKPIIVYTALIAFMG
;
A
#
# COMPACT_ATOMS: atom_id res chain seq x y z
N MET A 1 -36.13 16.93 -12.09
CA MET A 1 -35.07 15.99 -12.53
C MET A 1 -35.60 15.17 -13.71
N ASN A 2 -34.93 15.17 -14.86
CA ASN A 2 -35.46 14.61 -16.12
C ASN A 2 -35.75 13.09 -16.02
N LYS A 3 -36.89 12.58 -16.52
CA LYS A 3 -37.32 11.16 -16.34
C LYS A 3 -36.25 10.15 -16.79
N LYS A 4 -35.55 10.45 -17.90
CA LYS A 4 -34.43 9.65 -18.43
C LYS A 4 -33.23 9.59 -17.46
N LYS A 5 -32.96 10.67 -16.73
CA LYS A 5 -31.90 10.73 -15.70
C LYS A 5 -32.26 9.89 -14.47
N ARG A 6 -33.54 9.87 -14.06
CA ARG A 6 -34.01 9.01 -12.96
C ARG A 6 -33.87 7.52 -13.30
N LEU A 7 -34.30 7.11 -14.50
CA LEU A 7 -34.21 5.71 -14.93
C LEU A 7 -32.76 5.21 -14.98
N ASN A 8 -31.84 6.03 -15.52
CA ASN A 8 -30.42 5.70 -15.55
C ASN A 8 -29.84 5.55 -14.14
N LEU A 9 -30.12 6.50 -13.24
CA LEU A 9 -29.67 6.42 -11.84
C LEU A 9 -30.20 5.16 -11.14
N THR A 10 -31.47 4.81 -11.34
CA THR A 10 -32.05 3.58 -10.78
C THR A 10 -31.31 2.33 -11.28
N PHE A 11 -31.05 2.25 -12.59
CA PHE A 11 -30.28 1.13 -13.16
C PHE A 11 -28.86 1.07 -12.59
N VAL A 12 -28.16 2.20 -12.51
CA VAL A 12 -26.82 2.28 -11.93
C VAL A 12 -26.83 1.84 -10.46
N TYR A 13 -27.81 2.24 -9.67
CA TYR A 13 -27.90 1.81 -8.27
C TYR A 13 -28.19 0.32 -8.13
N ILE A 14 -29.08 -0.25 -8.96
CA ILE A 14 -29.32 -1.70 -8.95
C ILE A 14 -28.04 -2.45 -9.29
N LEU A 15 -27.31 -2.02 -10.34
CA LEU A 15 -26.03 -2.61 -10.71
C LEU A 15 -25.01 -2.52 -9.57
N LEU A 16 -24.86 -1.35 -8.96
CA LEU A 16 -23.95 -1.16 -7.82
C LEU A 16 -24.32 -2.05 -6.63
N ILE A 17 -25.61 -2.19 -6.30
CA ILE A 17 -26.06 -3.08 -5.23
C ILE A 17 -25.69 -4.54 -5.52
N VAL A 18 -25.94 -5.01 -6.74
CA VAL A 18 -25.59 -6.38 -7.14
C VAL A 18 -24.08 -6.60 -7.04
N LEU A 19 -23.28 -5.66 -7.57
CA LEU A 19 -21.82 -5.71 -7.45
C LEU A 19 -21.37 -5.72 -5.97
N SER A 20 -21.93 -4.85 -5.13
CA SER A 20 -21.62 -4.82 -3.70
C SER A 20 -21.93 -6.14 -3.01
N ILE A 21 -23.07 -6.77 -3.30
CA ILE A 21 -23.43 -8.07 -2.72
C ILE A 21 -22.40 -9.14 -3.12
N MET A 22 -22.02 -9.20 -4.40
CA MET A 22 -21.02 -10.17 -4.86
C MET A 22 -19.66 -9.98 -4.18
N TRP A 23 -19.22 -8.74 -3.98
CA TRP A 23 -17.93 -8.44 -3.34
C TRP A 23 -17.94 -8.63 -1.82
N LEU A 24 -19.07 -8.34 -1.16
CA LEU A 24 -19.22 -8.53 0.28
C LEU A 24 -19.43 -9.99 0.66
N PHE A 25 -19.96 -10.81 -0.25
CA PHE A 25 -20.22 -12.23 0.01
C PHE A 25 -19.02 -13.00 0.61
N PRO A 26 -17.79 -12.99 0.03
CA PRO A 26 -16.64 -13.67 0.63
C PRO A 26 -16.24 -13.10 2.01
N ILE A 27 -16.43 -11.80 2.24
CA ILE A 27 -16.12 -11.17 3.53
C ILE A 27 -17.10 -11.68 4.59
N VAL A 28 -18.40 -11.68 4.28
CA VAL A 28 -19.44 -12.24 5.14
C VAL A 28 -19.16 -13.72 5.40
N TRP A 29 -18.72 -14.49 4.39
CA TRP A 29 -18.33 -15.88 4.55
C TRP A 29 -17.23 -16.06 5.60
N VAL A 30 -16.15 -15.29 5.52
CA VAL A 30 -15.03 -15.36 6.47
C VAL A 30 -15.48 -15.00 7.88
N VAL A 31 -16.30 -13.95 8.02
CA VAL A 31 -16.85 -13.52 9.32
C VAL A 31 -17.76 -14.61 9.90
N LEU A 32 -18.64 -15.22 9.11
CA LEU A 32 -19.47 -16.32 9.59
C LEU A 32 -18.61 -17.53 9.99
N THR A 33 -17.58 -17.82 9.22
CA THR A 33 -16.66 -18.93 9.49
C THR A 33 -15.92 -18.75 10.81
N SER A 34 -15.52 -17.52 11.17
CA SER A 34 -14.81 -17.26 12.43
C SER A 34 -15.69 -17.48 13.67
N PHE A 35 -17.03 -17.43 13.56
CA PHE A 35 -17.96 -17.72 14.66
C PHE A 35 -18.40 -19.19 14.73
N ARG A 36 -17.92 -20.09 13.86
CA ARG A 36 -18.37 -21.49 13.81
C ARG A 36 -17.90 -22.32 15.00
N GLY A 37 -18.82 -23.03 15.64
CA GLY A 37 -18.54 -23.98 16.71
C GLY A 37 -18.32 -25.43 16.28
N GLU A 38 -18.53 -25.78 15.00
CA GLU A 38 -18.51 -27.19 14.56
C GLU A 38 -17.12 -27.82 14.37
N GLY A 39 -16.04 -27.10 14.71
CA GLY A 39 -14.66 -27.61 14.69
C GLY A 39 -14.03 -27.79 13.30
N SER A 40 -14.78 -27.59 12.21
CA SER A 40 -14.27 -27.58 10.83
C SER A 40 -14.60 -26.26 10.14
N ALA A 41 -13.62 -25.68 9.45
CA ALA A 41 -13.82 -24.53 8.56
C ALA A 41 -14.40 -24.93 7.19
N PHE A 42 -14.23 -26.20 6.78
CA PHE A 42 -14.70 -26.71 5.50
C PHE A 42 -16.03 -27.43 5.67
N VAL A 43 -17.10 -26.78 5.25
CA VAL A 43 -18.48 -27.29 5.33
C VAL A 43 -19.28 -26.91 4.09
N ASN A 44 -20.36 -27.65 3.82
CA ASN A 44 -21.22 -27.46 2.63
C ASN A 44 -22.38 -26.47 2.87
N TYR A 45 -22.34 -25.68 3.94
CA TYR A 45 -23.41 -24.74 4.28
C TYR A 45 -22.83 -23.40 4.72
N PHE A 46 -23.57 -22.32 4.50
CA PHE A 46 -23.09 -20.96 4.72
C PHE A 46 -23.17 -20.53 6.19
N ILE A 47 -24.37 -20.60 6.77
CA ILE A 47 -24.67 -20.09 8.11
C ILE A 47 -24.22 -21.12 9.17
N PRO A 48 -23.43 -20.73 10.18
CA PRO A 48 -23.08 -21.61 11.30
C PRO A 48 -24.33 -22.20 11.96
N LYS A 49 -24.33 -23.51 12.20
CA LYS A 49 -25.35 -24.19 13.02
C LYS A 49 -25.13 -23.93 14.50
N THR A 50 -23.87 -23.80 14.90
CA THR A 50 -23.48 -23.40 16.26
C THR A 50 -22.58 -22.17 16.21
N TRP A 51 -22.92 -21.20 17.04
CA TRP A 51 -22.19 -19.94 17.18
C TRP A 51 -21.33 -19.99 18.44
N THR A 52 -20.07 -19.59 18.33
CA THR A 52 -19.15 -19.52 19.47
C THR A 52 -18.18 -18.35 19.34
N LEU A 53 -17.70 -17.87 20.49
CA LEU A 53 -16.58 -16.93 20.60
C LEU A 53 -15.27 -17.64 20.97
N ASP A 54 -15.30 -18.95 21.22
CA ASP A 54 -14.15 -19.72 21.66
C ASP A 54 -13.00 -19.68 20.65
N ASN A 55 -13.30 -19.54 19.35
CA ASN A 55 -12.27 -19.39 18.31
C ASN A 55 -11.38 -18.17 18.57
N TYR A 56 -11.97 -17.05 19.00
CA TYR A 56 -11.23 -15.85 19.35
C TYR A 56 -10.48 -16.01 20.66
N ALA A 57 -11.08 -16.64 21.67
CA ALA A 57 -10.40 -16.92 22.93
C ALA A 57 -9.18 -17.84 22.73
N LYS A 58 -9.31 -18.86 21.88
CA LYS A 58 -8.24 -19.79 21.51
C LYS A 58 -7.03 -19.10 20.88
N LEU A 59 -7.23 -18.03 20.09
CA LEU A 59 -6.12 -17.26 19.50
C LEU A 59 -5.16 -16.68 20.55
N PHE A 60 -5.66 -16.35 21.75
CA PHE A 60 -4.87 -15.71 22.80
C PHE A 60 -4.54 -16.63 23.98
N THR A 61 -5.20 -17.79 24.08
CA THR A 61 -5.02 -18.74 25.19
C THR A 61 -4.18 -19.95 24.79
N GLN A 62 -4.13 -20.30 23.50
CA GLN A 62 -3.33 -21.43 23.03
C GLN A 62 -1.90 -21.00 22.72
N ASN A 63 -0.93 -21.54 23.47
CA ASN A 63 0.50 -21.27 23.24
C ASN A 63 1.02 -21.78 21.89
N THR A 64 0.26 -22.63 21.19
CA THR A 64 0.58 -23.12 19.85
C THR A 64 0.54 -22.00 18.79
N PHE A 65 -0.27 -20.97 19.02
CA PHE A 65 -0.44 -19.85 18.10
C PHE A 65 -0.18 -18.53 18.84
N PRO A 66 1.05 -18.00 18.83
CA PRO A 66 1.37 -16.71 19.44
C PRO A 66 0.81 -15.55 18.58
N PHE A 67 -0.51 -15.53 18.38
CA PHE A 67 -1.21 -14.61 17.49
C PHE A 67 -0.96 -13.15 17.85
N GLY A 68 -0.96 -12.82 19.15
CA GLY A 68 -0.66 -11.46 19.61
C GLY A 68 0.73 -10.99 19.15
N GLN A 69 1.74 -11.87 19.21
CA GLN A 69 3.08 -11.53 18.74
C GLN A 69 3.14 -11.43 17.21
N TRP A 70 2.47 -12.31 16.48
CA TRP A 70 2.38 -12.21 15.02
C TRP A 70 1.74 -10.90 14.58
N PHE A 71 0.61 -10.53 15.19
CA PHE A 71 -0.07 -9.28 14.91
C PHE A 71 0.82 -8.07 15.17
N LEU A 72 1.50 -8.02 16.33
CA LEU A 72 2.42 -6.93 16.66
C LEU A 72 3.62 -6.87 15.71
N ASN A 73 4.20 -8.01 15.34
CA ASN A 73 5.30 -8.08 14.38
C ASN A 73 4.86 -7.56 13.01
N THR A 74 3.70 -8.00 12.51
CA THR A 74 3.15 -7.53 11.23
C THR A 74 2.85 -6.04 11.27
N LEU A 75 2.21 -5.55 12.34
CA LEU A 75 1.89 -4.13 12.50
C LEU A 75 3.16 -3.28 12.55
N PHE A 76 4.19 -3.73 13.27
CA PHE A 76 5.48 -3.06 13.35
C PHE A 76 6.16 -3.00 11.97
N VAL A 77 6.30 -4.14 11.29
CA VAL A 77 6.92 -4.22 9.97
C VAL A 77 6.16 -3.37 8.95
N ALA A 78 4.83 -3.48 8.88
CA ALA A 78 3.99 -2.74 7.94
C ALA A 78 4.06 -1.22 8.19
N THR A 79 4.06 -0.79 9.46
CA THR A 79 4.15 0.64 9.81
C THR A 79 5.51 1.22 9.43
N CYS A 80 6.61 0.54 9.80
CA CYS A 80 7.96 0.99 9.46
C CYS A 80 8.17 1.01 7.94
N THR A 81 7.73 -0.04 7.24
CA THR A 81 7.81 -0.14 5.78
C THR A 81 6.98 0.95 5.11
N CYS A 82 5.76 1.22 5.59
CA CYS A 82 4.90 2.28 5.08
C CYS A 82 5.58 3.65 5.16
N ILE A 83 6.14 3.99 6.33
CA ILE A 83 6.82 5.27 6.53
C ILE A 83 8.04 5.38 5.62
N LEU A 84 8.95 4.40 5.66
CA LEU A 84 10.18 4.41 4.87
C LEU A 84 9.91 4.45 3.37
N SER A 85 9.04 3.56 2.90
CA SER A 85 8.67 3.47 1.48
C SER A 85 8.03 4.76 1.00
N THR A 86 7.09 5.33 1.76
CA THR A 86 6.44 6.59 1.38
C THR A 86 7.45 7.72 1.28
N LEU A 87 8.37 7.85 2.24
CA LEU A 87 9.42 8.87 2.20
C LEU A 87 10.32 8.70 0.98
N ILE A 88 10.77 7.47 0.69
CA ILE A 88 11.60 7.14 -0.47
C ILE A 88 10.85 7.48 -1.77
N THR A 89 9.63 6.99 -1.93
CA THR A 89 8.82 7.18 -3.14
C THR A 89 8.53 8.65 -3.38
N VAL A 90 8.16 9.41 -2.34
CA VAL A 90 7.89 10.85 -2.43
C VAL A 90 9.16 11.64 -2.78
N ALA A 91 10.30 11.34 -2.14
CA ALA A 91 11.57 12.00 -2.43
C ALA A 91 12.04 11.73 -3.87
N MET A 92 11.92 10.47 -4.32
CA MET A 92 12.24 10.07 -5.69
C MET A 92 11.32 10.75 -6.71
N ALA A 93 10.01 10.74 -6.44
CA ALA A 93 9.02 11.39 -7.30
C ALA A 93 9.28 12.89 -7.43
N TYR A 94 9.58 13.59 -6.33
CA TYR A 94 9.85 15.02 -6.33
C TYR A 94 11.12 15.33 -7.12
N SER A 95 12.20 14.60 -6.84
CA SER A 95 13.48 14.76 -7.53
C SER A 95 13.32 14.58 -9.03
N LEU A 96 12.61 13.53 -9.45
CA LEU A 96 12.38 13.24 -10.87
C LEU A 96 11.31 14.12 -11.51
N SER A 97 10.42 14.75 -10.76
CA SER A 97 9.47 15.72 -11.31
C SER A 97 10.12 17.10 -11.49
N ARG A 98 10.85 17.59 -10.48
CA ARG A 98 11.32 18.99 -10.40
C ARG A 98 12.77 19.22 -10.76
N ILE A 99 13.65 18.23 -10.59
CA ILE A 99 15.09 18.41 -10.82
C ILE A 99 15.43 17.93 -12.24
N LYS A 100 15.90 18.85 -13.08
CA LYS A 100 16.42 18.53 -14.42
C LYS A 100 17.90 18.19 -14.32
N PHE A 101 18.27 16.96 -14.67
CA PHE A 101 19.66 16.51 -14.75
C PHE A 101 19.88 15.64 -16.00
N LYS A 102 21.13 15.59 -16.49
CA LYS A 102 21.50 15.05 -17.82
C LYS A 102 20.96 13.63 -18.10
N HIS A 103 20.98 12.75 -17.11
CA HIS A 103 20.63 11.33 -17.28
C HIS A 103 19.22 10.97 -16.78
N ARG A 104 18.38 11.95 -16.46
CA ARG A 104 17.04 11.75 -15.90
C ARG A 104 16.17 10.81 -16.73
N ASN A 105 16.08 11.03 -18.04
CA ASN A 105 15.22 10.24 -18.92
C ASN A 105 15.74 8.80 -19.08
N GLY A 106 17.06 8.60 -19.02
CA GLY A 106 17.66 7.27 -18.99
C GLY A 106 17.33 6.52 -17.70
N PHE A 107 17.43 7.20 -16.56
CA PHE A 107 17.04 6.64 -15.26
C PHE A 107 15.57 6.23 -15.21
N LEU A 108 14.66 7.07 -15.72
CA LEU A 108 13.25 6.70 -15.83
C LEU A 108 13.10 5.39 -16.62
N LYS A 109 13.56 5.35 -17.87
CA LYS A 109 13.44 4.12 -18.69
C LYS A 109 14.03 2.88 -18.01
N LEU A 110 15.19 3.01 -17.38
CA LEU A 110 15.82 1.92 -16.63
C LEU A 110 14.97 1.47 -15.44
N ALA A 111 14.50 2.40 -14.61
CA ALA A 111 13.67 2.11 -13.46
C ALA A 111 12.36 1.39 -13.85
N LEU A 112 11.77 1.76 -15.00
CA LEU A 112 10.58 1.10 -15.53
C LEU A 112 10.88 -0.35 -15.91
N VAL A 113 11.95 -0.60 -16.66
CA VAL A 113 12.36 -1.95 -17.08
C VAL A 113 12.68 -2.84 -15.86
N LEU A 114 13.39 -2.29 -14.86
CA LEU A 114 13.69 -3.01 -13.62
C LEU A 114 12.43 -3.34 -12.83
N ASN A 115 11.44 -2.44 -12.80
CA ASN A 115 10.17 -2.67 -12.11
C ASN A 115 9.31 -3.76 -12.79
N MET A 116 9.47 -3.98 -14.10
CA MET A 116 8.79 -5.05 -14.83
C MET A 116 9.35 -6.45 -14.53
N PHE A 117 10.55 -6.54 -13.95
CA PHE A 117 11.14 -7.83 -13.62
C PHE A 117 10.44 -8.46 -12.40
N PRO A 118 10.07 -9.75 -12.44
CA PRO A 118 9.34 -10.35 -11.33
C PRO A 118 10.17 -10.43 -10.04
N GLY A 119 9.74 -9.73 -8.99
CA GLY A 119 10.49 -9.64 -7.73
C GLY A 119 10.74 -10.98 -7.03
N PHE A 120 9.85 -11.97 -7.20
CA PHE A 120 10.05 -13.29 -6.59
C PHE A 120 11.27 -14.04 -7.14
N MET A 121 11.69 -13.74 -8.37
CA MET A 121 12.87 -14.37 -8.98
C MET A 121 14.18 -13.95 -8.28
N SER A 122 14.20 -12.80 -7.60
CA SER A 122 15.38 -12.34 -6.86
C SER A 122 15.42 -12.81 -5.40
N MET A 123 14.40 -13.52 -4.90
CA MET A 123 14.31 -13.91 -3.49
C MET A 123 15.52 -14.72 -2.99
N ILE A 124 16.02 -15.64 -3.81
CA ILE A 124 17.21 -16.44 -3.45
C ILE A 124 18.43 -15.53 -3.27
N ALA A 125 18.64 -14.58 -4.19
CA ALA A 125 19.75 -13.64 -4.11
C ALA A 125 19.63 -12.72 -2.89
N VAL A 126 18.43 -12.18 -2.64
CA VAL A 126 18.14 -11.35 -1.46
C VAL A 126 18.42 -12.13 -0.16
N TYR A 127 18.01 -13.39 -0.08
CA TYR A 127 18.28 -14.24 1.08
C TYR A 127 19.77 -14.39 1.36
N TYR A 128 20.60 -14.69 0.35
CA TYR A 128 22.04 -14.83 0.54
C TYR A 128 22.72 -13.50 0.92
N ILE A 129 22.23 -12.35 0.40
CA ILE A 129 22.71 -11.03 0.82
C ILE A 129 22.40 -10.81 2.31
N LEU A 130 21.16 -11.05 2.74
CA LEU A 130 20.77 -10.87 4.14
C LEU A 130 21.55 -11.79 5.07
N LYS A 131 21.76 -13.05 4.65
CA LYS A 131 22.57 -14.02 5.40
C LYS A 131 24.02 -13.58 5.52
N ALA A 132 24.63 -13.05 4.45
CA ALA A 132 25.99 -12.52 4.50
C ALA A 132 26.12 -11.30 5.44
N LEU A 133 25.03 -10.54 5.62
CA LEU A 133 24.95 -9.41 6.54
C LEU A 133 24.54 -9.82 7.98
N ASN A 134 24.29 -11.10 8.24
CA ASN A 134 23.72 -11.62 9.50
C ASN A 134 22.40 -10.93 9.89
N LEU A 135 21.60 -10.56 8.89
CA LEU A 135 20.27 -9.98 9.07
C LEU A 135 19.16 -11.00 8.82
N ASP A 136 19.51 -12.24 8.46
CA ASP A 136 18.54 -13.29 8.23
C ASP A 136 17.71 -13.57 9.50
N GLN A 137 16.45 -13.97 9.29
CA GLN A 137 15.47 -14.25 10.36
C GLN A 137 15.12 -13.06 11.29
N THR A 138 15.37 -11.81 10.87
CA THR A 138 14.99 -10.62 11.64
C THR A 138 13.81 -9.87 11.02
N LEU A 139 13.04 -9.13 11.84
CA LEU A 139 12.01 -8.21 11.34
C LEU A 139 12.61 -7.05 10.54
N THR A 140 13.81 -6.62 10.91
CA THR A 140 14.54 -5.54 10.23
C THR A 140 14.86 -5.92 8.78
N ALA A 141 15.19 -7.18 8.52
CA ALA A 141 15.36 -7.66 7.15
C ALA A 141 14.09 -7.51 6.31
N LEU A 142 12.92 -7.83 6.87
CA LEU A 142 11.64 -7.63 6.17
C LEU A 142 11.41 -6.16 5.84
N ILE A 143 11.65 -5.25 6.80
CA ILE A 143 11.50 -3.80 6.61
C ILE A 143 12.39 -3.32 5.46
N PHE A 144 13.66 -3.74 5.43
CA PHE A 144 14.59 -3.33 4.37
C PHE A 144 14.22 -3.92 3.01
N VAL A 145 13.85 -5.19 2.95
CA VAL A 145 13.49 -5.84 1.68
C VAL A 145 12.25 -5.19 1.07
N TYR A 146 11.19 -4.96 1.87
CA TYR A 146 9.98 -4.32 1.37
C TYR A 146 10.21 -2.84 1.01
N SER A 147 11.02 -2.11 1.79
CA SER A 147 11.29 -0.69 1.51
C SER A 147 12.25 -0.46 0.36
N ALA A 148 13.15 -1.39 0.05
CA ALA A 148 14.13 -1.25 -1.03
C ALA A 148 13.47 -1.09 -2.41
N GLY A 149 12.35 -1.78 -2.63
CA GLY A 149 11.59 -1.69 -3.88
C GLY A 149 10.84 -0.37 -4.08
N ALA A 150 10.60 0.40 -3.00
CA ALA A 150 9.83 1.64 -3.05
C ALA A 150 10.46 2.72 -3.95
N ALA A 151 11.78 2.66 -4.16
CA ALA A 151 12.50 3.55 -5.06
C ALA A 151 12.18 3.32 -6.55
N LEU A 152 11.48 2.24 -6.90
CA LEU A 152 11.06 1.96 -8.28
C LEU A 152 9.56 2.19 -8.51
N THR A 153 8.77 2.42 -7.46
CA THR A 153 7.30 2.61 -7.54
C THR A 153 6.88 4.09 -7.61
N PHE A 154 7.83 5.02 -7.75
CA PHE A 154 7.60 6.48 -7.74
C PHE A 154 6.77 7.02 -8.92
N TYR A 155 6.49 6.23 -9.95
CA TYR A 155 5.85 6.70 -11.18
C TYR A 155 4.50 7.39 -10.97
N ILE A 156 3.65 6.82 -10.11
CA ILE A 156 2.32 7.38 -9.84
C ILE A 156 2.47 8.71 -9.09
N ALA A 157 3.31 8.75 -8.05
CA ALA A 157 3.60 9.96 -7.30
C ALA A 157 4.23 11.06 -8.16
N LYS A 158 5.15 10.69 -9.06
CA LYS A 158 5.77 11.60 -10.02
C LYS A 158 4.76 12.15 -11.02
N GLY A 159 3.87 11.30 -11.54
CA GLY A 159 2.79 11.73 -12.43
C GLY A 159 1.87 12.75 -11.77
N PHE A 160 1.54 12.57 -10.49
CA PHE A 160 0.78 13.55 -9.72
C PHE A 160 1.56 14.85 -9.52
N PHE A 161 2.85 14.79 -9.14
CA PHE A 161 3.65 16.00 -8.97
C PHE A 161 3.77 16.80 -10.27
N ASP A 162 3.82 16.14 -11.43
CA ASP A 162 3.85 16.83 -12.72
C ASP A 162 2.56 17.61 -13.02
N THR A 163 1.42 17.29 -12.38
CA THR A 163 0.18 18.06 -12.57
C THR A 163 0.19 19.38 -11.79
N ILE A 164 1.07 19.53 -10.79
CA ILE A 164 1.21 20.77 -10.02
C ILE A 164 1.96 21.78 -10.91
N PRO A 165 1.37 22.95 -11.22
CA PRO A 165 1.96 23.92 -12.12
C PRO A 165 3.34 24.41 -11.65
N TYR A 166 4.30 24.44 -12.58
CA TYR A 166 5.68 24.90 -12.28
C TYR A 166 5.75 26.39 -11.92
N SER A 167 4.76 27.19 -12.33
CA SER A 167 4.66 28.62 -12.00
C SER A 167 4.59 28.88 -10.48
N LEU A 168 4.05 27.93 -9.69
CA LEU A 168 4.06 28.05 -8.23
C LEU A 168 5.47 28.02 -7.66
N ASP A 169 6.31 27.13 -8.21
CA ASP A 169 7.71 27.00 -7.82
C ASP A 169 8.47 28.28 -8.21
N GLU A 170 8.23 28.82 -9.41
CA GLU A 170 8.85 30.07 -9.90
C GLU A 170 8.46 31.29 -9.05
N SER A 171 7.18 31.46 -8.73
CA SER A 171 6.72 32.54 -7.85
C SER A 171 7.37 32.46 -6.47
N ALA A 172 7.44 31.26 -5.89
CA ALA A 172 8.08 31.07 -4.60
C ALA A 172 9.60 31.35 -4.64
N MET A 173 10.29 31.00 -5.74
CA MET A 173 11.70 31.34 -5.92
C MET A 173 11.93 32.86 -6.03
N ILE A 174 10.99 33.60 -6.66
CA ILE A 174 11.02 35.07 -6.72
C ILE A 174 10.86 35.66 -5.31
N ASP A 175 10.02 35.05 -4.47
CA ASP A 175 9.84 35.41 -3.05
C ASP A 175 11.02 34.96 -2.14
N GLY A 176 12.10 34.39 -2.73
CA GLY A 176 13.30 33.98 -2.01
C GLY A 176 13.23 32.60 -1.35
N ALA A 177 12.21 31.79 -1.66
CA ALA A 177 12.09 30.45 -1.10
C ALA A 177 13.16 29.50 -1.67
N THR A 178 13.75 28.68 -0.79
CA THR A 178 14.68 27.62 -1.23
C THR A 178 13.91 26.45 -1.87
N ARG A 179 14.62 25.55 -2.57
CA ARG A 179 14.00 24.32 -3.12
C ARG A 179 13.41 23.41 -2.03
N LEU A 180 13.98 23.45 -0.82
CA LEU A 180 13.47 22.70 0.33
C LEU A 180 12.21 23.37 0.90
N ASP A 181 12.15 24.70 0.92
CA ASP A 181 10.92 25.43 1.26
C ASP A 181 9.79 25.11 0.28
N ILE A 182 10.07 25.12 -1.03
CA ILE A 182 9.07 24.80 -2.07
C ILE A 182 8.57 23.36 -1.90
N PHE A 183 9.47 22.42 -1.62
CA PHE A 183 9.09 21.03 -1.35
C PHE A 183 8.16 20.93 -0.13
N LEU A 184 8.59 21.46 1.01
CA LEU A 184 7.89 21.28 2.29
C LEU A 184 6.60 22.12 2.40
N LYS A 185 6.62 23.36 1.91
CA LYS A 185 5.54 24.35 2.11
C LYS A 185 4.54 24.40 0.96
N ILE A 186 4.92 23.96 -0.25
CA ILE A 186 4.06 24.04 -1.44
C ILE A 186 3.74 22.64 -1.97
N THR A 187 4.77 21.89 -2.36
CA THR A 187 4.57 20.62 -3.07
C THR A 187 3.94 19.55 -2.18
N LEU A 188 4.46 19.34 -0.96
CA LEU A 188 3.93 18.32 -0.03
C LEU A 188 2.46 18.61 0.36
N PRO A 189 2.06 19.82 0.77
CA PRO A 189 0.67 20.10 1.13
C PRO A 189 -0.31 19.93 -0.04
N LEU A 190 0.07 20.33 -1.25
CA LEU A 190 -0.75 20.12 -2.46
C LEU A 190 -0.84 18.65 -2.85
N SER A 191 0.12 17.84 -2.39
CA SER A 191 0.23 16.42 -2.72
C SER A 191 -0.32 15.46 -1.69
N LYS A 192 -1.04 15.96 -0.67
CA LYS A 192 -1.67 15.10 0.36
C LYS A 192 -2.43 13.90 -0.22
N PRO A 193 -3.27 14.03 -1.28
CA PRO A 193 -4.00 12.88 -1.82
C PRO A 193 -3.09 11.75 -2.30
N ILE A 194 -2.01 12.09 -3.01
CA ILE A 194 -1.10 11.08 -3.55
C ILE A 194 -0.16 10.50 -2.48
N ILE A 195 0.20 11.28 -1.47
CA ILE A 195 0.99 10.80 -0.32
C ILE A 195 0.16 9.78 0.48
N VAL A 196 -1.12 10.06 0.73
CA VAL A 196 -2.04 9.12 1.40
C VAL A 196 -2.19 7.84 0.59
N TYR A 197 -2.42 7.95 -0.73
CA TYR A 197 -2.46 6.78 -1.61
C TYR A 197 -1.17 5.95 -1.51
N THR A 198 -0.01 6.61 -1.57
CA THR A 198 1.30 5.93 -1.50
C THR A 198 1.48 5.21 -0.16
N ALA A 199 1.11 5.85 0.94
CA ALA A 199 1.18 5.26 2.28
C ALA A 199 0.23 4.06 2.44
N LEU A 200 -0.98 4.12 1.88
CA LEU A 200 -1.92 3.01 1.91
C LEU A 200 -1.38 1.80 1.13
N ILE A 201 -0.87 2.04 -0.08
CA ILE A 201 -0.28 0.97 -0.90
C ILE A 201 0.94 0.37 -0.20
N ALA A 202 1.80 1.19 0.42
CA ALA A 202 2.99 0.71 1.13
C ALA A 202 2.70 0.01 2.46
N PHE A 203 1.52 0.23 3.06
CA PHE A 203 1.09 -0.50 4.26
C PHE A 203 0.43 -1.84 3.91
N MET A 204 -0.26 -1.90 2.77
CA MET A 204 -0.95 -3.11 2.29
C MET A 204 -0.04 -4.10 1.58
N GLY A 205 0.96 -3.61 0.84
CA GLY A 205 1.90 -4.41 0.05
C GLY A 205 3.09 -4.88 0.86
#